data_AF-A0A1Y4SBZ8-F1
#
_entry.id   AF-A0A1Y4SBZ8-F1
#
_cell.length_a   1.000
_cell.length_b   1.000
_cell.length_c   1.000
_cell.angle_alpha   90.00
_cell.angle_beta   90.00
_cell.angle_gamma   90.00
#
_symmetry.space_group_name_H-M   'P 1'
#
loop_
_entity.id
_entity.type
_entity.pdbx_description
1 polymer ?
#
loop_
_entity_poly.entity_id
_entity_poly.type
_entity_poly.pdbx_seq_one_letter_code
_entity_poly.pdbx_strand_id
1 'polypeptide(L)'
;MGWRFHNQHSPKPLTQEQADALLDRIMTELELDGTPLPSPSKRKYYRIVKRRRLIKRIAAAACLFIVLACMAPGTVIPVSISELQTAPASDSSSVQVTFQLNSVIPVREVTAQVNNRPLSVDSHGYQQYTVTVEENGYLLLDVCSITGMHSTQGIEISGIDTQASKGISCQLKNI
;
A
#
# COMPACT_ATOMS: atom_id res chain seq x y z
N MET A 1 -23.25 48.79 -84.50
CA MET A 1 -22.03 49.24 -83.80
C MET A 1 -21.71 48.20 -82.73
N GLY A 2 -20.69 47.37 -82.94
CA GLY A 2 -20.31 46.29 -82.04
C GLY A 2 -18.98 46.61 -81.36
N TRP A 3 -18.95 46.53 -80.04
CA TRP A 3 -17.74 46.74 -79.24
C TRP A 3 -16.88 45.46 -79.27
N ARG A 4 -15.68 45.53 -79.85
CA ARG A 4 -14.65 44.49 -79.74
C ARG A 4 -13.84 44.74 -78.46
N PHE A 5 -13.89 43.79 -77.53
CA PHE A 5 -12.94 43.74 -76.43
C PHE A 5 -11.62 43.16 -76.93
N HIS A 6 -10.56 43.98 -76.95
CA HIS A 6 -9.19 43.51 -77.08
C HIS A 6 -8.72 43.00 -75.71
N ASN A 7 -8.85 41.69 -75.46
CA ASN A 7 -8.16 41.04 -74.35
C ASN A 7 -6.71 40.74 -74.79
N GLN A 8 -5.79 41.66 -74.52
CA GLN A 8 -4.35 41.42 -74.60
C GLN A 8 -3.79 41.24 -73.19
N HIS A 9 -3.65 39.98 -72.77
CA HIS A 9 -2.59 39.42 -71.91
C HIS A 9 -3.11 38.10 -71.31
N SER A 10 -3.04 37.01 -72.08
CA SER A 10 -2.97 35.69 -71.45
C SER A 10 -1.57 35.59 -70.82
N PRO A 11 -1.44 35.40 -69.50
CA PRO A 11 -0.15 35.09 -68.91
C PRO A 11 0.36 33.79 -69.56
N LYS A 12 1.63 33.79 -69.96
CA LYS A 12 2.28 32.58 -70.51
C LYS A 12 2.06 31.44 -69.51
N PRO A 13 1.71 30.23 -69.97
CA PRO A 13 1.58 29.08 -69.07
C PRO A 13 2.92 28.89 -68.38
N LEU A 14 2.90 28.94 -67.04
CA LEU A 14 4.06 28.66 -66.21
C LEU A 14 4.57 27.26 -66.55
N THR A 15 5.87 27.12 -66.77
CA THR A 15 6.47 25.79 -66.87
C THR A 15 6.31 25.08 -65.53
N GLN A 16 6.17 23.75 -65.57
CA GLN A 16 5.91 22.95 -64.38
C GLN A 16 6.93 23.19 -63.27
N GLU A 17 8.21 23.32 -63.63
CA GLU A 17 9.28 23.65 -62.68
C GLU A 17 9.11 25.02 -62.00
N GLN A 18 8.56 26.02 -62.70
CA GLN A 18 8.29 27.34 -62.13
C GLN A 18 7.08 27.31 -61.21
N ALA A 19 6.06 26.52 -61.54
CA ALA A 19 4.90 26.30 -60.69
C ALA A 19 5.30 25.57 -59.40
N ASP A 20 6.14 24.54 -59.51
CA ASP A 20 6.64 23.77 -58.37
C ASP A 20 7.53 24.64 -57.46
N ALA A 21 8.43 25.46 -58.02
CA ALA A 21 9.26 26.37 -57.23
C ALA A 21 8.47 27.49 -56.54
N LEU A 22 7.37 27.96 -57.14
CA LEU A 22 6.46 28.92 -56.51
C LEU A 22 5.63 28.25 -55.41
N LEU A 23 5.15 27.04 -55.64
CA LEU A 23 4.41 26.28 -54.64
C LEU A 23 5.28 25.97 -53.41
N ASP A 24 6.53 25.57 -53.62
CA ASP A 24 7.51 25.29 -52.56
C ASP A 24 7.78 26.54 -51.70
N ARG A 25 7.91 27.72 -52.34
CA ARG A 25 8.05 29.00 -51.63
C ARG A 25 6.80 29.34 -50.82
N ILE A 26 5.61 29.16 -51.39
CA ILE A 26 4.34 29.42 -50.70
C ILE A 26 4.17 28.46 -49.51
N MET A 27 4.49 27.18 -49.69
CA MET A 27 4.46 26.16 -48.63
C MET A 27 5.45 26.48 -47.50
N THR A 28 6.65 26.94 -47.85
CA THR A 28 7.69 27.36 -46.89
C THR A 28 7.30 28.62 -46.12
N GLU A 29 6.76 29.63 -46.82
CA GLU A 29 6.32 30.89 -46.23
C GLU A 29 5.10 30.71 -45.30
N LEU A 30 4.23 29.76 -45.62
CA LEU A 30 3.07 29.39 -44.80
C LEU A 30 3.40 28.36 -43.71
N GLU A 31 4.66 27.95 -43.53
CA GLU A 31 5.09 26.88 -42.62
C GLU A 31 4.27 25.58 -42.78
N LEU A 32 3.77 25.29 -43.99
CA LEU A 32 2.93 24.13 -44.30
C LEU A 32 3.75 22.86 -44.54
N ASP A 33 5.08 22.98 -44.62
CA ASP A 33 5.97 21.86 -44.82
C ASP A 33 5.97 20.93 -43.60
N GLY A 34 5.47 19.72 -43.82
CA GLY A 34 5.08 18.73 -42.82
C GLY A 34 6.23 18.08 -42.03
N THR A 35 7.22 18.84 -41.58
CA THR A 35 8.12 18.42 -40.50
C THR A 35 8.10 19.45 -39.36
N PRO A 36 7.47 19.14 -38.22
CA PRO A 36 7.35 20.08 -37.12
C PRO A 36 8.68 20.12 -36.36
N LEU A 37 9.67 20.84 -36.88
CA LEU A 37 10.79 21.26 -36.04
C LEU A 37 10.23 22.32 -35.10
N PRO A 38 10.07 22.01 -33.79
CA PRO A 38 9.42 22.95 -32.91
C PRO A 38 10.32 24.16 -32.79
N SER A 39 9.74 25.35 -33.00
CA SER A 39 10.40 26.62 -32.71
C SER A 39 11.04 26.59 -31.32
N PRO A 40 12.13 27.34 -31.07
CA PRO A 40 12.87 27.26 -29.80
C PRO A 40 11.99 27.53 -28.56
N SER A 41 10.87 28.25 -28.70
CA SER A 41 9.86 28.43 -27.65
C SER A 41 9.01 27.17 -27.41
N LYS A 42 8.55 26.50 -28.48
CA LYS A 42 7.78 25.24 -28.41
C LYS A 42 8.63 24.08 -27.85
N ARG A 43 9.95 24.06 -28.07
CA ARG A 43 10.89 23.09 -27.46
C ARG A 43 10.98 23.17 -25.93
N LYS A 44 10.86 24.37 -25.35
CA LYS A 44 10.87 24.56 -23.90
C LYS A 44 9.57 24.03 -23.28
N TYR A 45 8.43 24.37 -23.89
CA TYR A 45 7.12 23.88 -23.45
C TYR A 45 7.03 22.34 -23.53
N TYR A 46 7.48 21.75 -24.64
CA TYR A 46 7.46 20.30 -24.83
C TYR A 46 8.31 19.56 -23.77
N ARG A 47 9.48 20.12 -23.41
CA ARG A 47 10.32 19.58 -22.33
C ARG A 47 9.62 19.60 -20.96
N ILE A 48 8.92 20.68 -20.63
CA ILE A 48 8.21 20.81 -19.34
C ILE A 48 7.06 19.80 -19.25
N VAL A 49 6.25 19.68 -20.31
CA VAL A 49 5.13 18.72 -20.34
C VAL A 49 5.62 17.28 -20.30
N LYS A 50 6.70 16.96 -21.02
CA LYS A 50 7.30 15.62 -21.02
C LYS A 50 7.85 15.25 -19.64
N ARG A 51 8.52 16.20 -18.94
CA ARG A 51 8.96 16.02 -17.54
C ARG A 51 7.80 15.74 -16.60
N ARG A 52 6.72 16.52 -16.67
CA ARG A 52 5.53 16.28 -15.82
C ARG A 52 4.90 14.91 -16.05
N ARG A 53 4.82 14.45 -17.31
CA ARG A 53 4.34 13.09 -17.63
C ARG A 53 5.27 11.99 -17.11
N LEU A 54 6.59 12.18 -17.21
CA LEU A 54 7.58 11.27 -16.66
C LEU A 54 7.48 11.18 -15.13
N ILE A 55 7.37 12.31 -14.44
CA ILE A 55 7.21 12.37 -12.97
C ILE A 55 5.93 11.65 -12.54
N LYS A 56 4.81 11.87 -13.24
CA LYS A 56 3.55 11.15 -12.95
C LYS A 56 3.68 9.63 -13.14
N ARG A 57 4.41 9.20 -14.18
CA ARG A 57 4.66 7.76 -14.42
C ARG A 57 5.58 7.15 -13.37
N ILE A 58 6.63 7.86 -12.96
CA ILE A 58 7.54 7.41 -11.89
C ILE A 58 6.80 7.33 -10.57
N ALA A 59 5.97 8.33 -10.23
CA ALA A 59 5.16 8.32 -9.02
C ALA A 59 4.15 7.16 -9.03
N ALA A 60 3.45 6.93 -10.15
CA ALA A 60 2.53 5.80 -10.28
C ALA A 60 3.25 4.44 -10.15
N ALA A 61 4.44 4.31 -10.75
CA ALA A 61 5.26 3.10 -10.63
C ALA A 61 5.75 2.89 -9.19
N ALA A 62 6.14 3.97 -8.49
CA ALA A 62 6.54 3.90 -7.08
C ALA A 62 5.37 3.48 -6.18
N CYS A 63 4.16 4.03 -6.38
CA CYS A 63 2.98 3.60 -5.65
C CYS A 63 2.66 2.12 -5.91
N LEU A 64 2.75 1.68 -7.16
CA LEU A 64 2.53 0.28 -7.52
C LEU A 64 3.58 -0.64 -6.88
N PHE A 65 4.84 -0.20 -6.81
CA PHE A 65 5.91 -0.93 -6.14
C PHE A 65 5.70 -1.03 -4.62
N ILE A 66 5.25 0.05 -3.96
CA ILE A 66 4.93 0.03 -2.53
C ILE A 66 3.79 -0.94 -2.24
N VAL A 67 2.71 -0.92 -3.04
CA VAL A 67 1.59 -1.86 -2.88
C VAL A 67 2.04 -3.31 -3.08
N LEU A 68 2.87 -3.56 -4.10
CA LEU A 68 3.41 -4.89 -4.36
C LEU A 68 4.34 -5.36 -3.23
N ALA A 69 5.13 -4.46 -2.64
CA ALA A 69 5.97 -4.75 -1.49
C ALA A 69 5.16 -5.03 -0.21
N CYS A 70 4.07 -4.30 0.02
CA CYS A 70 3.16 -4.58 1.15
C CYS A 70 2.44 -5.92 1.01
N MET A 71 2.14 -6.34 -0.22
CA MET A 71 1.51 -7.62 -0.55
C MET A 71 2.51 -8.77 -0.74
N ALA A 72 3.81 -8.53 -0.53
CA ALA A 72 4.80 -9.58 -0.59
C ALA A 72 4.54 -10.60 0.53
N PRO A 73 4.49 -11.91 0.22
CA PRO A 73 4.31 -12.93 1.24
C PRO A 73 5.48 -12.88 2.22
N GLY A 74 5.21 -12.51 3.47
CA GLY A 74 6.23 -12.37 4.52
C GLY A 74 6.16 -11.08 5.34
N THR A 75 5.25 -10.14 5.04
CA THR A 75 4.99 -8.99 5.91
C THR A 75 4.20 -9.43 7.15
N VAL A 76 4.92 -9.91 8.18
CA VAL A 76 4.34 -10.21 9.49
C VAL A 76 3.98 -8.88 10.17
N ILE A 77 2.70 -8.54 10.24
CA ILE A 77 2.21 -7.46 11.08
C ILE A 77 2.13 -8.04 12.50
N PRO A 78 2.98 -7.58 13.44
CA PRO A 78 2.94 -8.09 14.80
C PRO A 78 1.60 -7.71 15.42
N VAL A 79 0.84 -8.71 15.85
CA VAL A 79 -0.35 -8.47 16.67
C VAL A 79 0.17 -8.06 18.03
N SER A 80 -0.23 -6.88 18.52
CA SER A 80 0.17 -6.38 19.84
C SER A 80 -0.93 -6.64 20.86
N ILE A 81 -0.59 -7.13 22.06
CA ILE A 81 -1.52 -7.20 23.19
C ILE A 81 -1.59 -5.82 23.82
N SER A 82 -2.78 -5.22 23.83
CA SER A 82 -2.98 -3.85 24.32
C SER A 82 -3.27 -3.78 25.82
N GLU A 83 -3.90 -4.81 26.38
CA GLU A 83 -4.26 -4.82 27.78
C GLU A 83 -4.14 -6.24 28.34
N LEU A 84 -3.55 -6.35 29.52
CA LEU A 84 -3.39 -7.61 30.24
C LEU A 84 -4.00 -7.42 31.63
N GLN A 85 -5.13 -8.07 31.87
CA GLN A 85 -5.77 -8.08 33.17
C GLN A 85 -5.67 -9.47 33.77
N THR A 86 -5.15 -9.53 34.98
CA THR A 86 -5.05 -10.77 35.77
C THR A 86 -6.01 -10.68 36.94
N ALA A 87 -6.98 -11.60 36.95
CA ALA A 87 -7.87 -11.79 38.09
C ALA A 87 -7.62 -13.18 38.66
N PRO A 88 -7.56 -13.34 40.00
CA PRO A 88 -7.66 -14.66 40.58
C PRO A 88 -9.00 -15.27 40.14
N ALA A 89 -8.95 -16.50 39.62
CA ALA A 89 -10.18 -17.23 39.35
C ALA A 89 -10.89 -17.50 40.70
N SER A 90 -12.19 -17.81 40.64
CA SER A 90 -12.99 -18.09 41.85
C SER A 90 -12.40 -19.20 42.73
N ASP A 91 -11.55 -20.05 42.15
CA ASP A 91 -10.76 -21.05 42.84
C ASP A 91 -9.31 -20.58 42.96
N SER A 92 -8.79 -20.50 44.19
CA SER A 92 -7.47 -19.98 44.53
C SER A 92 -6.27 -20.76 43.94
N SER A 93 -6.52 -21.75 43.08
CA SER A 93 -5.53 -22.57 42.36
C SER A 93 -5.36 -22.17 40.90
N SER A 94 -6.11 -21.17 40.40
CA SER A 94 -6.02 -20.76 39.00
C SER A 94 -6.08 -19.24 38.83
N VAL A 95 -5.45 -18.76 37.76
CA VAL A 95 -5.40 -17.35 37.36
C VAL A 95 -6.11 -17.20 36.04
N GLN A 96 -7.07 -16.29 36.01
CA GLN A 96 -7.74 -15.91 34.78
C GLN A 96 -6.98 -14.73 34.15
N VAL A 97 -6.40 -14.99 32.98
CA VAL A 97 -5.67 -14.01 32.18
C VAL A 97 -6.60 -13.54 31.08
N THR A 98 -7.00 -12.27 31.13
CA THR A 98 -7.77 -11.63 30.06
C THR A 98 -6.84 -10.73 29.28
N PHE A 99 -6.83 -10.89 27.96
CA PHE A 99 -6.02 -10.08 27.07
C PHE A 99 -6.82 -9.57 25.87
N GLN A 100 -6.52 -8.34 25.47
CA GLN A 100 -7.08 -7.74 24.28
C GLN A 100 -6.02 -7.64 23.19
N LEU A 101 -6.32 -8.23 22.03
CA LEU A 101 -5.50 -8.08 20.84
C LEU A 101 -5.85 -6.77 20.15
N ASN A 102 -4.84 -6.04 19.70
CA ASN A 102 -5.02 -4.87 18.85
C ASN A 102 -4.44 -5.19 17.48
N SER A 103 -5.29 -5.75 16.62
CA SER A 103 -4.92 -6.14 15.27
C SER A 103 -5.78 -5.42 14.24
N VAL A 104 -5.12 -4.81 13.25
CA VAL A 104 -5.77 -4.21 12.08
C VAL A 104 -6.45 -5.28 11.22
N ILE A 105 -5.89 -6.49 11.19
CA ILE A 105 -6.43 -7.63 10.46
C ILE A 105 -7.29 -8.47 11.40
N PRO A 106 -8.52 -8.86 11.02
CA PRO A 106 -9.34 -9.76 11.82
C PRO A 106 -8.61 -11.07 12.17
N VAL A 107 -8.81 -11.53 13.40
CA VAL A 107 -8.23 -12.77 13.91
C VAL A 107 -9.16 -13.93 13.56
N ARG A 108 -8.57 -15.03 13.07
CA ARG A 108 -9.29 -16.27 12.76
C ARG A 108 -9.30 -17.20 13.96
N GLU A 109 -8.14 -17.35 14.61
CA GLU A 109 -7.94 -18.31 15.70
C GLU A 109 -6.87 -17.80 16.66
N VAL A 110 -7.03 -18.12 17.94
CA VAL A 110 -6.03 -17.89 18.99
C VAL A 110 -5.84 -19.21 19.72
N THR A 111 -4.60 -19.66 19.82
CA THR A 111 -4.23 -20.83 20.61
C THR A 111 -3.34 -20.40 21.76
N ALA A 112 -3.49 -21.08 22.90
CA ALA A 112 -2.73 -20.83 24.10
C ALA A 112 -2.09 -22.12 24.58
N GLN A 113 -0.86 -22.04 25.07
CA GLN A 113 -0.19 -23.17 25.70
C GLN A 113 0.69 -22.71 26.86
N VAL A 114 0.74 -23.50 27.92
CA VAL A 114 1.67 -23.33 29.05
C VAL A 114 2.46 -24.61 29.18
N ASN A 115 3.79 -24.51 29.25
CA ASN A 115 4.69 -25.67 29.40
C ASN A 115 4.39 -26.81 28.40
N ASN A 116 4.13 -26.46 27.13
CA ASN A 116 3.75 -27.37 26.03
C ASN A 116 2.41 -28.12 26.21
N ARG A 117 1.54 -27.66 27.11
CA ARG A 117 0.17 -28.15 27.24
C ARG A 117 -0.80 -27.13 26.65
N PRO A 118 -1.67 -27.53 25.71
CA PRO A 118 -2.67 -26.62 25.15
C PRO A 118 -3.71 -26.26 26.21
N LEU A 119 -4.10 -24.98 26.22
CA LEU A 119 -5.14 -24.44 27.08
C LEU A 119 -6.34 -24.00 26.23
N SER A 120 -7.52 -24.07 26.82
CA SER A 120 -8.74 -23.55 26.18
C SER A 120 -8.75 -22.03 26.25
N VAL A 121 -9.06 -21.40 25.12
CA VAL A 121 -9.16 -19.94 24.97
C VAL A 121 -10.62 -19.59 24.76
N ASP A 122 -11.20 -18.81 25.68
CA ASP A 122 -12.57 -18.33 25.57
C ASP A 122 -12.58 -16.94 24.93
N SER A 123 -13.43 -16.76 23.91
CA SER A 123 -13.63 -15.45 23.27
C SER A 123 -14.84 -14.75 23.89
N HIS A 124 -14.63 -13.58 24.49
CA HIS A 124 -15.69 -12.82 25.17
C HIS A 124 -16.17 -11.58 24.40
N GLY A 125 -15.57 -11.29 23.23
CA GLY A 125 -15.95 -10.14 22.41
C GLY A 125 -15.02 -9.93 21.21
N TYR A 126 -15.07 -8.73 20.63
CA TYR A 126 -14.20 -8.39 19.51
C TYR A 126 -12.73 -8.30 19.98
N GLN A 127 -11.92 -9.26 19.55
CA GLN A 127 -10.48 -9.34 19.85
C GLN A 127 -10.16 -9.40 21.36
N GLN A 128 -11.11 -9.84 22.20
CA GLN A 128 -10.92 -10.03 23.64
C GLN A 128 -11.03 -11.52 23.99
N TYR A 129 -9.99 -12.03 24.64
CA TYR A 129 -9.84 -13.44 24.95
C TYR A 129 -9.46 -13.64 26.41
N THR A 130 -9.86 -14.79 26.95
CA THR A 130 -9.60 -15.17 28.32
C THR A 130 -9.06 -16.59 28.36
N VAL A 131 -8.03 -16.79 29.18
CA VAL A 131 -7.39 -18.08 29.40
C VAL A 131 -7.25 -18.30 30.89
N THR A 132 -7.68 -19.47 31.36
CA THR A 132 -7.47 -19.91 32.74
C THR A 132 -6.18 -20.71 32.81
N VAL A 133 -5.28 -20.30 33.69
CA VAL A 133 -3.97 -20.92 33.89
C VAL A 133 -3.87 -21.45 35.31
N GLU A 134 -3.55 -22.74 35.44
CA GLU A 134 -3.47 -23.45 36.72
C GLU A 134 -2.02 -23.67 37.21
N GLU A 135 -1.03 -23.40 36.35
CA GLU A 135 0.38 -23.67 36.63
C GLU A 135 1.25 -22.44 36.35
N ASN A 136 2.30 -22.24 37.15
CA ASN A 136 3.32 -21.22 36.86
C ASN A 136 4.11 -21.63 35.61
N GLY A 137 4.47 -20.67 34.76
CA GLY A 137 5.23 -20.93 33.56
C GLY A 137 5.14 -19.83 32.51
N TYR A 138 5.57 -20.16 31.29
CA TYR A 138 5.46 -19.27 30.14
C TYR A 138 4.20 -19.62 29.34
N LEU A 139 3.23 -18.71 29.35
CA LEU A 139 2.08 -18.76 28.47
C LEU A 139 2.50 -18.26 27.09
N LEU A 140 2.45 -19.15 26.11
CA LEU A 140 2.65 -18.84 24.71
C LEU A 140 1.28 -18.74 24.04
N LEU A 141 1.03 -17.60 23.41
CA LEU A 141 -0.14 -17.31 22.61
C LEU A 141 0.27 -17.33 21.14
N ASP A 142 -0.38 -18.15 20.32
CA ASP A 142 -0.24 -18.07 18.87
C ASP A 142 -1.54 -17.57 18.24
N VAL A 143 -1.45 -16.46 17.53
CA VAL A 143 -2.58 -15.76 16.91
C VAL A 143 -2.49 -15.95 15.40
N CYS A 144 -3.52 -16.57 14.82
CA CYS A 144 -3.68 -16.72 13.38
C CYS A 144 -4.69 -15.72 12.83
N SER A 145 -4.28 -14.88 11.87
CA SER A 145 -5.18 -13.95 11.19
C SER A 145 -6.03 -14.65 10.12
N ILE A 146 -7.08 -13.97 9.64
CA ILE A 146 -7.85 -14.45 8.46
C ILE A 146 -7.03 -14.56 7.18
N THR A 147 -5.88 -13.87 7.12
CA THR A 147 -4.94 -13.94 5.99
C THR A 147 -3.95 -15.09 6.13
N GLY A 148 -4.00 -15.86 7.23
CA GLY A 148 -3.08 -16.97 7.52
C GLY A 148 -1.74 -16.54 8.12
N MET A 149 -1.63 -15.30 8.60
CA MET A 149 -0.42 -14.81 9.27
C MET A 149 -0.43 -15.25 10.73
N HIS A 150 0.71 -15.73 11.22
CA HIS A 150 0.89 -16.15 12.61
C HIS A 150 1.69 -15.10 13.38
N SER A 151 1.28 -14.83 14.61
CA SER A 151 1.98 -13.96 15.55
C SER A 151 2.01 -14.64 16.91
N THR A 152 3.20 -14.97 17.38
CA THR A 152 3.40 -15.61 18.68
C THR A 152 3.80 -14.58 19.73
N GLN A 153 3.20 -14.64 20.92
CA GLN A 153 3.56 -13.82 22.06
C GLN A 153 3.78 -14.66 23.32
N GLY A 154 4.77 -14.27 24.13
CA GLY A 154 5.08 -14.91 25.41
C GLY A 154 4.72 -14.03 26.61
N ILE A 155 3.99 -14.61 27.56
CA ILE A 155 3.65 -13.97 28.83
C ILE A 155 4.18 -14.86 29.96
N GLU A 156 4.99 -14.28 30.84
CA GLU A 156 5.47 -14.98 32.03
C GLU A 156 4.40 -14.92 33.14
N ILE A 157 4.01 -16.08 33.65
CA ILE A 157 3.05 -16.23 34.75
C ILE A 157 3.80 -16.75 35.96
N SER A 158 3.83 -15.92 37.00
CA SER A 158 4.46 -16.23 38.29
C SER A 158 3.51 -15.91 39.43
N GLY A 159 3.52 -16.72 40.50
CA GLY A 159 2.86 -16.41 41.76
C GLY A 159 1.51 -17.09 42.02
N ILE A 160 1.16 -18.18 41.31
CA ILE A 160 -0.08 -18.94 41.58
C ILE A 160 -0.06 -19.61 42.97
N ASP A 161 1.11 -19.88 43.56
CA ASP A 161 1.27 -20.71 44.76
C ASP A 161 1.97 -20.01 45.95
N THR A 162 1.99 -18.68 45.99
CA THR A 162 2.53 -17.94 47.14
C THR A 162 1.56 -16.91 47.62
N GLN A 163 0.74 -17.29 48.62
CA GLN A 163 -0.05 -16.44 49.50
C GLN A 163 -0.83 -15.28 48.87
N ALA A 164 -2.13 -15.25 49.17
CA ALA A 164 -3.00 -14.10 49.04
C ALA A 164 -2.25 -12.74 49.13
N SER A 165 -2.51 -11.88 48.14
CA SER A 165 -2.23 -10.44 48.19
C SER A 165 -0.76 -9.99 48.01
N LYS A 166 -0.13 -10.32 46.88
CA LYS A 166 0.74 -9.36 46.15
C LYS A 166 0.48 -9.52 44.66
N GLY A 167 0.23 -8.41 43.97
CA GLY A 167 -0.25 -8.39 42.58
C GLY A 167 0.54 -9.33 41.67
N ILE A 168 -0.20 -10.14 40.90
CA ILE A 168 0.33 -11.03 39.88
C ILE A 168 1.08 -10.16 38.87
N SER A 169 2.40 -10.32 38.79
CA SER A 169 3.25 -9.58 37.86
C SER A 169 3.39 -10.36 36.57
N CYS A 170 2.61 -10.00 35.55
CA CYS A 170 2.80 -10.52 34.20
C CYS A 170 3.59 -9.50 33.36
N GLN A 171 4.73 -9.94 32.84
CA GLN A 171 5.56 -9.13 31.96
C GLN A 171 5.39 -9.61 30.52
N LEU A 172 4.99 -8.70 29.63
CA LEU A 172 4.97 -8.95 28.19
C LEU A 172 6.41 -8.99 27.68
N LYS A 173 6.83 -10.12 27.11
CA LYS A 173 8.14 -10.24 26.48
C LYS A 173 7.94 -10.47 24.99
N ASN A 174 8.35 -9.48 24.19
CA ASN A 174 8.42 -9.63 22.74
C ASN A 174 9.57 -10.59 22.44
N ILE A 175 9.26 -11.72 21.79
CA ILE A 175 10.22 -12.73 21.31
C ILE A 175 10.49 -12.45 19.83
#